data_AF-A0A8S8YZT3-F1
#
_entry.id   AF-A0A8S8YZT3-F1
#
_cell.length_a   1.000
_cell.length_b   1.000
_cell.length_c   1.000
_cell.angle_alpha   90.00
_cell.angle_beta   90.00
_cell.angle_gamma   90.00
#
_symmetry.space_group_name_H-M   'P 1'
#
loop_
_entity.id
_entity.type
_entity.pdbx_description
1 polymer ?
#
loop_
_entity_poly.entity_id
_entity_poly.type
_entity_poly.pdbx_seq_one_letter_code
_entity_poly.pdbx_strand_id
1 'polypeptide(L)'
;MLGVSLACLRAAPPGTLWKHIAGDGPASIPVPQMNILNGGAHAASNVDIQEFMVVPHGFDSFSQALRAGVEIYHSLKSVLKTEGLLGGIGDEGGFPQTFLEKRTGLGSY
;
A
#
# COMPACT_ATOMS: atom_id res chain seq x y z
N MET A 1 -2.26 -2.44 -26.96
CA MET A 1 -0.81 -2.62 -27.16
C MET A 1 -0.09 -3.16 -25.93
N LEU A 2 -0.32 -2.63 -24.73
CA LEU A 2 0.35 -3.11 -23.50
C LEU A 2 0.14 -4.62 -23.23
N GLY A 3 -1.10 -5.11 -23.32
CA GLY A 3 -1.39 -6.54 -23.08
C GLY A 3 -0.62 -7.49 -24.01
N VAL A 4 -0.51 -7.15 -25.30
CA VAL A 4 0.26 -7.93 -26.28
C VAL A 4 1.75 -7.90 -25.95
N SER A 5 2.29 -6.73 -25.58
CA SER A 5 3.70 -6.58 -25.19
C SER A 5 4.05 -7.43 -23.96
N LEU A 6 3.21 -7.40 -22.90
CA LEU A 6 3.41 -8.21 -21.70
C LEU A 6 3.28 -9.71 -21.99
N ALA A 7 2.35 -10.11 -22.88
CA ALA A 7 2.20 -11.50 -23.30
C ALA A 7 3.45 -12.00 -24.05
N CYS A 8 4.01 -11.21 -24.97
CA CYS A 8 5.27 -11.53 -25.63
C CYS A 8 6.42 -11.67 -24.63
N LEU A 9 6.52 -10.76 -23.66
CA LEU A 9 7.53 -10.82 -22.60
C LEU A 9 7.39 -12.09 -21.73
N ARG A 10 6.15 -12.47 -21.40
CA ARG A 10 5.86 -13.68 -20.60
C ARG A 10 6.14 -14.98 -21.35
N ALA A 11 6.09 -14.95 -22.69
CA ALA A 11 6.40 -16.09 -23.56
C ALA A 11 7.91 -16.29 -23.81
N ALA A 12 8.76 -15.42 -23.28
CA ALA A 12 10.21 -15.57 -23.34
C ALA A 12 10.68 -16.89 -22.68
N PRO A 13 11.92 -17.36 -22.99
CA PRO A 13 12.44 -18.64 -22.52
C PRO A 13 12.31 -18.83 -20.99
N PRO A 14 12.22 -20.10 -20.53
CA PRO A 14 12.00 -20.41 -19.12
C PRO A 14 13.07 -19.77 -18.20
N GLY A 15 12.60 -19.09 -17.17
CA GLY A 15 13.40 -18.34 -16.21
C GLY A 15 12.54 -17.39 -15.40
N THR A 16 13.11 -16.74 -14.39
CA THR A 16 12.39 -15.73 -13.62
C THR A 16 12.24 -14.44 -14.43
N LEU A 17 11.01 -13.98 -14.66
CA LEU A 17 10.68 -12.79 -15.48
C LEU A 17 11.52 -11.55 -15.14
N TRP A 18 11.76 -11.29 -13.84
CA TRP A 18 12.56 -10.14 -13.42
C TRP A 18 14.02 -10.22 -13.89
N LYS A 19 14.61 -11.42 -14.02
CA LYS A 19 15.95 -11.60 -14.60
C LYS A 19 15.96 -11.29 -16.08
N HIS A 20 14.90 -11.69 -16.79
CA HIS A 20 14.78 -11.40 -18.21
C HIS A 20 14.63 -9.88 -18.46
N ILE A 21 13.91 -9.17 -17.59
CA ILE A 21 13.77 -7.71 -17.63
C ILE A 21 15.09 -7.02 -17.24
N ALA A 22 15.78 -7.49 -16.20
CA ALA A 22 17.03 -6.89 -15.73
C ALA A 22 18.23 -7.14 -16.65
N GLY A 23 18.21 -8.23 -17.44
CA GLY A 23 19.37 -8.67 -18.22
C GLY A 23 20.57 -8.93 -17.30
N ASP A 24 21.72 -8.35 -17.66
CA ASP A 24 22.94 -8.36 -16.84
C ASP A 24 23.04 -7.17 -15.85
N GLY A 25 22.00 -6.33 -15.80
CA GLY A 25 21.94 -5.17 -14.92
C GLY A 25 21.68 -5.51 -13.45
N PRO A 26 21.94 -4.57 -12.51
CA PRO A 26 21.62 -4.77 -11.10
C PRO A 26 20.10 -4.85 -10.91
N ALA A 27 19.67 -5.77 -10.03
CA ALA A 27 18.28 -5.90 -9.61
C ALA A 27 18.16 -5.65 -8.11
N SER A 28 17.13 -4.90 -7.71
CA SER A 28 16.84 -4.58 -6.30
C SER A 28 15.35 -4.78 -6.00
N ILE A 29 15.05 -5.15 -4.76
CA ILE A 29 13.66 -5.22 -4.29
C ILE A 29 13.26 -3.83 -3.76
N PRO A 30 12.13 -3.25 -4.21
CA PRO A 30 11.70 -1.93 -3.76
C PRO A 30 11.13 -1.96 -2.33
N VAL A 31 11.16 -0.80 -1.66
CA VAL A 31 10.40 -0.60 -0.43
C VAL A 31 8.91 -0.56 -0.78
N PRO A 32 8.05 -1.35 -0.13
CA PRO A 32 6.64 -1.35 -0.45
C PRO A 32 5.97 -0.03 -0.03
N GLN A 33 5.07 0.48 -0.86
CA GLN A 33 4.15 1.54 -0.49
C GLN A 33 2.79 0.89 -0.30
N MET A 34 2.34 0.77 0.95
CA MET A 34 1.15 -0.02 1.28
C MET A 34 -0.01 0.92 1.62
N ASN A 35 -1.07 0.90 0.82
CA ASN A 35 -2.28 1.66 1.13
C ASN A 35 -2.91 1.16 2.44
N ILE A 36 -3.24 2.08 3.34
CA ILE A 36 -3.86 1.79 4.65
C ILE A 36 -5.16 2.54 4.87
N LEU A 37 -5.35 3.70 4.23
CA LEU A 37 -6.55 4.53 4.37
C LEU A 37 -6.92 5.20 3.05
N ASN A 38 -8.21 5.25 2.77
CA ASN A 38 -8.80 5.89 1.59
C ASN A 38 -9.62 7.11 2.01
N GLY A 39 -9.39 8.24 1.36
CA GLY A 39 -10.18 9.46 1.45
C GLY A 39 -10.68 9.90 0.08
N GLY A 40 -11.03 11.18 -0.06
CA GLY A 40 -11.44 11.79 -1.31
C GLY A 40 -12.63 11.09 -1.96
N ALA A 41 -12.67 11.04 -3.30
CA ALA A 41 -13.78 10.44 -4.05
C ALA A 41 -14.01 8.94 -3.77
N HIS A 42 -13.01 8.25 -3.20
CA HIS A 42 -13.09 6.83 -2.86
C HIS A 42 -13.65 6.57 -1.44
N ALA A 43 -13.95 7.61 -0.65
CA ALA A 43 -14.62 7.50 0.64
C ALA A 43 -15.62 8.64 0.87
N ALA A 44 -16.75 8.37 1.52
CA ALA A 44 -17.69 9.42 1.96
C ALA A 44 -17.13 10.19 3.17
N SER A 45 -15.98 10.85 2.98
CA SER A 45 -15.16 11.45 4.03
C SER A 45 -14.88 12.92 3.74
N ASN A 46 -14.67 13.74 4.77
CA ASN A 46 -14.27 15.14 4.64
C ASN A 46 -12.76 15.33 4.35
N VAL A 47 -12.12 14.33 3.74
CA VAL A 47 -10.68 14.33 3.50
C VAL A 47 -10.43 14.47 2.00
N ASP A 48 -9.73 15.51 1.58
CA ASP A 48 -9.43 15.73 0.15
C ASP A 48 -8.33 14.81 -0.38
N ILE A 49 -7.49 14.27 0.52
CA ILE A 49 -6.43 13.32 0.18
C ILE A 49 -7.04 11.96 -0.15
N GLN A 50 -6.70 11.41 -1.32
CA GLN A 50 -7.31 10.16 -1.82
C GLN A 50 -6.77 8.91 -1.11
N GLU A 51 -5.47 8.84 -0.84
CA GLU A 51 -4.85 7.65 -0.26
C GLU A 51 -3.77 8.03 0.75
N PHE A 52 -3.70 7.30 1.85
CA PHE A 52 -2.59 7.34 2.79
C PHE A 52 -1.91 5.98 2.81
N MET A 53 -0.60 6.01 2.61
CA MET A 53 0.22 4.81 2.53
C MET A 53 1.21 4.76 3.70
N VAL A 54 1.49 3.55 4.18
CA VAL A 54 2.66 3.30 5.01
C VAL A 54 3.84 2.87 4.13
N VAL A 55 5.02 3.43 4.43
CA VAL A 55 6.28 3.12 3.74
C VAL A 55 7.27 2.59 4.79
N PRO A 56 7.34 1.26 5.00
CA PRO A 56 8.24 0.65 5.98
C PRO A 56 9.68 0.64 5.46
N HIS A 57 10.34 1.79 5.52
CA HIS A 57 11.75 1.94 5.17
C HIS A 57 12.67 1.53 6.34
N GLY A 58 13.95 1.26 6.04
CA GLY A 58 14.98 1.02 7.07
C GLY A 58 15.09 -0.41 7.58
N PHE A 59 14.49 -1.39 6.90
CA PHE A 59 14.65 -2.81 7.20
C PHE A 59 15.72 -3.45 6.30
N ASP A 60 16.40 -4.48 6.83
CA ASP A 60 17.44 -5.21 6.11
C ASP A 60 16.90 -6.16 5.03
N SER A 61 15.58 -6.41 5.05
CA SER A 61 14.92 -7.29 4.06
C SER A 61 13.50 -6.85 3.76
N PHE A 62 13.08 -7.12 2.52
CA PHE A 62 11.69 -6.91 2.09
C PHE A 62 10.69 -7.66 2.98
N SER A 63 11.01 -8.88 3.41
CA SER A 63 10.13 -9.67 4.28
C SER A 63 9.89 -9.01 5.64
N GLN A 64 10.90 -8.34 6.21
CA GLN A 64 10.73 -7.57 7.44
C GLN A 64 9.94 -6.29 7.22
N ALA A 65 10.24 -5.54 6.14
CA ALA A 65 9.48 -4.35 5.77
C ALA A 65 7.99 -4.67 5.57
N LEU A 66 7.69 -5.73 4.82
CA LEU A 66 6.31 -6.18 4.59
C LEU A 66 5.64 -6.60 5.89
N ARG A 67 6.33 -7.35 6.77
CA ARG A 67 5.78 -7.74 8.08
C ARG A 67 5.39 -6.51 8.90
N ALA A 68 6.28 -5.52 9.00
CA ALA A 68 6.01 -4.29 9.73
C ALA A 68 4.79 -3.55 9.14
N GLY A 69 4.69 -3.43 7.82
CA GLY A 69 3.52 -2.84 7.16
C GLY A 69 2.21 -3.60 7.44
N VAL A 70 2.24 -4.94 7.46
CA VAL A 70 1.10 -5.80 7.81
C VAL A 70 0.70 -5.62 9.28
N GLU A 71 1.66 -5.57 10.20
CA GLU A 71 1.41 -5.33 11.62
C GLU A 71 0.77 -3.95 11.85
N ILE A 72 1.23 -2.92 11.15
CA ILE A 72 0.63 -1.58 11.18
C ILE A 72 -0.81 -1.62 10.66
N TYR A 73 -1.06 -2.29 9.53
CA TYR A 73 -2.40 -2.40 8.95
C TYR A 73 -3.39 -3.09 9.91
N HIS A 74 -3.02 -4.20 10.53
CA HIS A 74 -3.88 -4.91 11.48
C HIS A 74 -4.06 -4.17 12.81
N SER A 75 -3.05 -3.43 13.25
CA SER A 75 -3.15 -2.55 14.42
C SER A 75 -4.15 -1.44 14.15
N LEU A 76 -4.06 -0.77 12.99
CA LEU A 76 -5.01 0.25 12.56
C LEU A 76 -6.43 -0.29 12.45
N LYS A 77 -6.62 -1.47 11.84
CA LYS A 77 -7.92 -2.13 11.78
C LYS A 77 -8.55 -2.32 13.17
N SER A 78 -7.74 -2.70 14.15
CA SER A 78 -8.19 -2.93 15.53
C SER A 78 -8.60 -1.62 16.20
N VAL A 79 -7.85 -0.53 15.99
CA VAL A 79 -8.19 0.82 16.46
C VAL A 79 -9.51 1.28 15.85
N LEU A 80 -9.64 1.24 14.51
CA LEU A 80 -10.86 1.64 13.80
C LEU A 80 -12.09 0.84 14.26
N LYS A 81 -11.91 -0.47 14.51
CA LYS A 81 -12.99 -1.33 15.03
C LYS A 81 -13.43 -0.89 16.43
N THR A 82 -12.47 -0.56 17.29
CA THR A 82 -12.73 -0.14 18.68
C THR A 82 -13.45 1.20 18.72
N GLU A 83 -13.12 2.11 17.80
CA GLU A 83 -13.76 3.42 17.68
C GLU A 83 -15.09 3.39 16.91
N GLY A 84 -15.52 2.23 16.40
CA GLY A 84 -16.74 2.11 15.60
C GLY A 84 -16.65 2.76 14.21
N LEU A 85 -15.43 3.04 13.74
CA LEU A 85 -15.13 3.67 12.45
C LEU A 85 -14.79 2.64 11.36
N LEU A 86 -14.71 1.36 11.71
CA LEU A 86 -14.38 0.30 10.75
C LEU A 86 -15.54 0.10 9.76
N GLY A 87 -15.34 0.55 8.52
CA GLY A 87 -16.24 0.31 7.40
C GLY A 87 -15.82 -0.88 6.54
N GLY A 88 -16.25 -0.83 5.27
CA GLY A 88 -15.78 -1.73 4.22
C GLY A 88 -14.31 -1.49 3.86
N ILE A 89 -13.80 -2.30 2.94
CA ILE A 89 -12.45 -2.16 2.39
C ILE A 89 -12.58 -1.61 0.98
N GLY A 90 -11.75 -0.62 0.60
CA GLY A 90 -11.73 -0.07 -0.76
C GLY A 90 -10.99 -0.99 -1.75
N ASP A 91 -10.92 -0.58 -3.01
CA ASP A 91 -10.43 -1.40 -4.12
C ASP A 91 -8.97 -1.86 -3.93
N GLU A 92 -8.13 -1.01 -3.34
CA GLU A 92 -6.71 -1.28 -3.06
C GLU A 92 -6.45 -1.85 -1.65
N GLY A 93 -7.50 -2.10 -0.85
CA GLY A 93 -7.36 -2.70 0.48
C GLY A 93 -7.33 -1.71 1.66
N GLY A 94 -7.31 -0.40 1.41
CA GLY A 94 -7.35 0.64 2.46
C GLY A 94 -8.71 0.73 3.17
N PHE A 95 -8.71 1.20 4.42
CA PHE A 95 -9.93 1.47 5.18
C PHE A 95 -10.46 2.89 4.90
N PRO A 96 -11.77 3.13 4.93
CA PRO A 96 -12.32 4.47 4.76
C PRO A 96 -11.86 5.36 5.92
N GLN A 97 -11.30 6.52 5.58
CA GLN A 97 -11.04 7.57 6.55
C GLN A 97 -12.38 8.17 6.98
N THR A 98 -12.72 8.09 8.27
CA THR A 98 -13.89 8.77 8.82
C THR A 98 -13.43 9.57 10.03
N PHE A 99 -13.03 10.83 9.83
CA PHE A 99 -12.85 11.73 10.96
C PHE A 99 -14.22 12.07 11.54
N LEU A 100 -14.58 11.48 12.68
CA LEU A 100 -15.46 12.16 13.63
C LEU A 100 -14.65 13.37 14.11
N GLU A 101 -15.09 14.59 13.80
CA GLU A 101 -14.48 15.88 14.18
C GLU A 101 -13.83 15.88 15.57
N LYS A 102 -12.59 15.40 15.66
CA LYS A 102 -11.73 15.54 16.82
C LYS A 102 -10.33 15.80 16.30
N ARG A 103 -10.11 17.08 16.02
CA ARG A 103 -8.80 17.71 15.87
C ARG A 103 -7.81 17.11 16.87
N THR A 104 -6.94 16.21 16.41
CA THR A 104 -5.68 15.89 17.07
C THR A 104 -4.65 15.78 15.94
N GLY A 105 -3.87 16.84 15.81
CA GLY A 105 -3.00 17.10 14.68
C GLY A 105 -1.72 16.25 14.72
N LEU A 106 -1.43 15.63 13.59
CA LEU A 106 -0.05 15.49 13.13
C LEU A 106 0.34 16.83 12.50
N GLY A 107 0.78 17.78 13.34
CA GLY A 107 1.11 19.13 12.90
C GLY A 107 1.39 20.07 14.05
N SER A 108 2.40 19.75 14.87
CA SER A 108 3.05 20.67 15.82
C SER A 108 4.39 20.10 16.27
N TYR A 109 5.37 20.05 15.35
CA TYR A 109 6.81 20.18 15.64
C TYR A 109 7.46 20.86 14.45
#